data_AF-A0A2D9C4H9-F1
#
_entry.id   AF-A0A2D9C4H9-F1
#
_cell.length_a   1.000
_cell.length_b   1.000
_cell.length_c   1.000
_cell.angle_alpha   90.00
_cell.angle_beta   90.00
_cell.angle_gamma   90.00
#
_symmetry.space_group_name_H-M   'P 1'
#
loop_
_entity.id
_entity.type
_entity.pdbx_description
1 polymer ?
#
loop_
_entity_poly.entity_id
_entity_poly.type
_entity_poly.pdbx_seq_one_letter_code
_entity_poly.pdbx_strand_id
1 'polypeptide(L)'
;MYKQLNSPFKVRKTKEGLALKRWFKEDWRTPSGSKDYSDGDVVFRPTKKVSKDTPKTYSELSDKDIERGRRQKRKTGRAKKYGGKN
;
A
#
# COMPACT_ATOMS: atom_id res chain seq x y z
N MET A 1 25.86 -12.99 -11.24
CA MET A 1 24.40 -13.24 -11.32
C MET A 1 24.10 -14.57 -10.63
N TYR A 2 23.38 -14.57 -9.51
CA TYR A 2 23.01 -15.82 -8.83
C TYR A 2 21.95 -16.57 -9.64
N LYS A 3 22.31 -17.72 -10.22
CA LYS A 3 21.37 -18.67 -10.81
C LYS A 3 20.89 -19.61 -9.70
N GLN A 4 19.65 -19.47 -9.26
CA GLN A 4 19.01 -20.46 -8.39
C GLN A 4 18.81 -21.77 -9.17
N LEU A 5 19.74 -22.71 -9.01
CA LEU A 5 19.63 -24.07 -9.54
C LEU A 5 18.69 -24.88 -8.65
N ASN A 6 17.67 -25.52 -9.26
CA ASN A 6 16.84 -26.60 -8.69
C ASN A 6 16.54 -26.51 -7.18
N SER A 7 15.94 -25.39 -6.73
CA SER A 7 15.40 -25.35 -5.37
C SER A 7 14.23 -26.34 -5.25
N PRO A 8 14.16 -27.20 -4.21
CA PRO A 8 13.02 -28.06 -3.95
C PRO A 8 11.72 -27.26 -3.70
N PHE A 9 11.85 -25.95 -3.42
CA PHE A 9 10.74 -25.02 -3.27
C PHE A 9 10.45 -24.30 -4.60
N LYS A 10 9.70 -24.97 -5.49
CA LYS A 10 9.27 -24.39 -6.77
C LYS A 10 8.08 -23.46 -6.57
N VAL A 11 8.33 -22.15 -6.52
CA VAL A 11 7.26 -21.14 -6.41
C VAL A 11 6.48 -21.03 -7.72
N ARG A 12 5.19 -21.36 -7.70
CA ARG A 12 4.29 -21.14 -8.85
C ARG A 12 4.09 -19.64 -9.06
N LYS A 13 4.51 -19.12 -10.21
CA LYS A 13 4.32 -17.71 -10.57
C LYS A 13 2.94 -17.53 -11.18
N THR A 14 1.96 -17.18 -10.34
CA THR A 14 0.59 -16.89 -10.80
C THR A 14 0.47 -15.43 -11.26
N LYS A 15 -0.62 -15.10 -11.97
CA LYS A 15 -0.90 -13.73 -12.41
C LYS A 15 -1.08 -12.79 -11.20
N GLU A 16 -1.73 -13.28 -10.16
CA GLU A 16 -1.98 -12.55 -8.90
C GLU A 16 -0.66 -12.27 -8.17
N GLY A 17 0.24 -13.27 -8.09
CA GLY A 17 1.56 -13.09 -7.49
C GLY A 17 2.43 -12.08 -8.26
N LEU A 18 2.31 -12.04 -9.59
CA LEU A 18 2.96 -11.02 -10.41
C LEU A 18 2.39 -9.62 -10.16
N ALA A 19 1.08 -9.51 -9.89
CA ALA A 19 0.44 -8.23 -9.58
C ALA A 19 0.98 -7.60 -8.28
N LEU A 20 1.50 -8.39 -7.34
CA LEU A 20 2.17 -7.87 -6.14
C LEU A 20 3.42 -7.06 -6.46
N LYS A 21 4.11 -7.33 -7.58
CA LYS A 21 5.24 -6.52 -8.04
C LYS A 21 4.86 -5.05 -8.25
N ARG A 22 3.59 -4.77 -8.59
CA ARG A 22 3.08 -3.40 -8.70
C ARG A 22 3.14 -2.69 -7.34
N TRP A 23 2.72 -3.34 -6.26
CA TRP A 23 2.69 -2.73 -4.93
C TRP A 23 4.08 -2.24 -4.51
N PHE A 24 5.13 -3.02 -4.80
CA PHE A 24 6.51 -2.60 -4.54
C PHE A 24 6.94 -1.40 -5.39
N LYS A 25 6.43 -1.25 -6.62
CA LYS A 25 6.71 -0.10 -7.50
C LYS A 25 5.96 1.17 -7.08
N GLU A 26 4.84 1.03 -6.38
CA GLU A 26 3.99 2.15 -5.94
C GLU A 26 4.56 2.93 -4.76
N ASP A 27 5.58 2.39 -4.09
CA ASP A 27 6.27 2.98 -2.93
C ASP A 27 5.29 3.48 -1.86
N TRP A 28 4.92 2.59 -0.95
CA TRP A 28 3.90 2.83 0.07
C TRP A 28 4.51 3.49 1.31
N ARG A 29 3.93 4.61 1.74
CA ARG A 29 4.39 5.40 2.89
C ARG A 29 3.23 5.77 3.80
N THR A 30 3.56 6.18 5.03
CA THR A 30 2.65 6.90 5.92
C THR A 30 2.38 8.32 5.40
N PRO A 31 1.37 9.04 5.92
CA PRO A 31 1.18 10.45 5.62
C PRO A 31 2.41 11.31 6.01
N SER A 32 3.18 10.91 7.03
CA SER A 32 4.46 11.57 7.40
C SER A 32 5.61 11.26 6.43
N GLY A 33 5.47 10.29 5.52
CA GLY A 33 6.51 9.88 4.57
C GLY A 33 7.36 8.67 5.00
N SER A 34 7.08 8.11 6.17
CA SER A 34 7.80 6.96 6.73
C SER A 34 7.44 5.64 6.07
N LYS A 35 8.41 4.71 6.09
CA LYS A 35 8.29 3.35 5.53
C LYS A 35 7.75 2.35 6.54
N ASP A 36 7.73 2.72 7.80
CA ASP A 36 7.37 1.87 8.92
C ASP A 36 6.40 2.60 9.87
N TYR A 37 6.15 1.99 11.02
CA TYR A 37 5.21 2.47 12.03
C TYR A 37 5.88 3.32 13.12
N SER A 38 7.17 3.65 12.99
CA SER A 38 7.95 4.30 14.05
C SER A 38 7.39 5.66 14.46
N ASP A 39 6.74 6.36 13.53
CA ASP A 39 6.12 7.68 13.76
C ASP A 39 4.70 7.60 14.37
N GLY A 40 4.19 6.40 14.69
CA GLY A 40 2.84 6.22 15.23
C GLY A 40 1.70 6.34 14.21
N ASP A 41 2.05 6.42 12.92
CA ASP A 41 1.08 6.38 11.83
C ASP A 41 0.57 4.96 11.57
N VAL A 42 -0.73 4.84 11.26
CA VAL A 42 -1.41 3.53 11.18
C VAL A 42 -1.94 3.19 9.80
N VAL A 43 -1.86 4.13 8.86
CA VAL A 43 -2.35 3.98 7.49
C VAL A 43 -1.21 4.23 6.51
N PHE A 44 -1.24 3.46 5.42
CA PHE A 44 -0.30 3.60 4.32
C PHE A 44 -1.07 3.85 3.02
N ARG A 45 -0.48 4.65 2.13
CA ARG A 45 -0.95 4.85 0.75
C ARG A 45 0.26 4.86 -0.19
N PRO A 46 0.05 4.56 -1.48
CA PRO A 46 1.09 4.67 -2.48
C PRO A 46 1.50 6.13 -2.67
N THR A 47 2.79 6.36 -2.94
CA THR A 47 3.31 7.67 -3.34
C THR A 47 3.38 7.81 -4.85
N LYS A 48 3.47 6.69 -5.59
CA LYS A 48 3.53 6.65 -7.05
C LYS A 48 2.32 5.97 -7.64
N LYS A 49 1.71 6.60 -8.65
CA LYS A 49 0.61 6.04 -9.44
C LYS A 49 1.16 5.17 -10.57
N VAL A 50 1.05 3.85 -10.44
CA VAL A 50 1.62 2.88 -11.39
C VAL A 50 0.58 2.35 -12.36
N SER A 51 -0.69 2.20 -11.92
CA SER A 51 -1.79 1.81 -12.78
C SER A 51 -3.11 2.46 -12.36
N LYS A 52 -4.18 2.23 -13.13
CA LYS A 52 -5.55 2.63 -12.78
C LYS A 52 -6.05 2.00 -11.47
N ASP A 53 -5.47 0.87 -11.07
CA ASP A 53 -5.81 0.15 -9.84
C ASP A 53 -5.00 0.64 -8.65
N THR A 54 -4.06 1.58 -8.86
CA THR A 54 -3.35 2.24 -7.77
C THR A 54 -4.36 3.13 -7.02
N PRO A 55 -4.55 2.93 -5.71
CA PRO A 55 -5.44 3.79 -4.93
C PRO A 55 -4.90 5.23 -4.91
N LYS A 56 -5.79 6.18 -4.61
CA LYS A 56 -5.41 7.58 -4.47
C LYS A 56 -4.24 7.75 -3.49
N THR A 57 -3.26 8.52 -3.92
CA THR A 57 -2.12 8.98 -3.12
C THR A 57 -2.58 10.00 -2.07
N TYR A 58 -1.73 10.33 -1.10
CA TYR A 58 -2.06 11.37 -0.11
C TYR A 58 -2.28 12.75 -0.75
N SER A 59 -1.57 13.06 -1.83
CA SER A 59 -1.74 14.32 -2.58
C SER A 59 -3.11 14.45 -3.28
N GLU A 60 -3.79 13.32 -3.52
CA GLU A 60 -5.13 13.27 -4.13
C GLU A 60 -6.25 13.19 -3.08
N LEU A 61 -5.92 13.27 -1.79
CA LEU A 61 -6.85 13.17 -0.65
C LEU A 61 -6.92 14.49 0.10
N SER A 62 -8.08 14.77 0.70
CA SER A 62 -8.20 15.84 1.68
C SER A 62 -7.68 15.39 3.04
N ASP A 63 -7.25 16.34 3.89
CA ASP A 63 -6.84 16.04 5.27
C ASP A 63 -7.95 15.34 6.06
N LYS A 64 -9.21 15.72 5.82
CA LYS A 64 -10.40 15.08 6.40
C LYS A 64 -10.51 13.60 6.00
N ASP A 65 -10.16 13.24 4.78
CA ASP A 65 -10.17 11.85 4.34
C ASP A 65 -9.08 11.04 5.01
N ILE A 66 -7.88 11.62 5.15
CA ILE A 66 -6.73 11.01 5.82
C ILE A 66 -7.06 10.76 7.29
N GLU A 67 -7.61 11.77 7.97
CA GLU A 67 -8.01 11.68 9.37
C GLU A 67 -9.11 10.61 9.57
N ARG A 68 -10.11 10.58 8.69
CA ARG A 68 -11.15 9.54 8.72
C ARG A 68 -10.55 8.15 8.59
N GLY A 69 -9.59 7.98 7.67
CA GLY A 69 -8.84 6.74 7.50
C GLY A 69 -8.09 6.32 8.77
N ARG A 70 -7.33 7.25 9.37
CA ARG A 70 -6.60 7.04 10.64
C ARG A 70 -7.55 6.65 11.77
N ARG A 71 -8.60 7.44 12.01
CA ARG A 71 -9.60 7.19 13.07
C ARG A 71 -10.24 5.82 12.92
N GLN A 72 -10.62 5.44 11.71
CA GLN A 72 -11.28 4.18 11.46
C GLN A 72 -10.33 2.98 11.64
N LYS A 73 -9.09 3.08 11.18
CA LYS A 73 -8.07 2.04 11.37
C LYS A 73 -7.78 1.83 12.87
N ARG A 74 -7.67 2.93 13.63
CA ARG A 74 -7.51 2.86 15.10
C ARG A 74 -8.72 2.22 15.78
N LYS A 75 -9.95 2.57 15.37
CA LYS A 75 -11.18 2.02 15.97
C LYS A 75 -11.41 0.53 15.66
N THR A 76 -11.10 0.09 14.44
CA THR A 76 -11.53 -1.23 13.95
C THR A 76 -10.38 -2.22 13.74
N GLY A 77 -9.14 -1.77 13.84
CA GLY A 77 -7.94 -2.52 13.44
C GLY A 77 -7.83 -2.73 11.92
N ARG A 78 -8.82 -2.30 11.12
CA ARG A 78 -8.90 -2.56 9.67
C ARG A 78 -8.92 -1.27 8.87
N ALA A 79 -8.11 -1.23 7.81
CA ALA A 79 -8.19 -0.15 6.83
C ALA A 79 -9.40 -0.42 5.92
N LYS A 80 -10.36 0.52 5.85
CA LYS A 80 -11.37 0.52 4.78
C LYS A 80 -10.98 1.56 3.73
N LYS A 81 -11.65 1.51 2.58
CA LYS A 81 -11.49 2.50 1.52
C LYS A 81 -12.00 3.88 1.98
N TYR A 82 -11.21 4.93 1.74
CA TYR A 82 -11.58 6.33 1.99
C TYR A 82 -11.06 7.22 0.84
N GLY A 83 -11.66 8.40 0.67
CA GLY A 83 -11.36 9.32 -0.45
C GLY A 83 -12.16 9.03 -1.73
N GLY A 84 -13.31 8.37 -1.62
CA GLY A 84 -14.31 8.35 -2.70
C GLY A 84 -15.02 9.71 -2.80
N LYS A 85 -15.52 10.05 -3.99
CA LYS A 85 -16.56 11.10 -4.07
C LYS A 85 -17.80 10.52 -3.36
N ASN A 86 -18.40 11.30 -2.46
CA ASN A 86 -19.77 11.05 -2.02
C ASN A 86 -20.70 11.08 -3.24
#